data_AF-A0A1X6PIL5-F1
#
_entry.id   AF-A0A1X6PIL5-F1
#
_cell.length_a   1.000
_cell.length_b   1.000
_cell.length_c   1.000
_cell.angle_alpha   90.00
_cell.angle_beta   90.00
_cell.angle_gamma   90.00
#
_symmetry.space_group_name_H-M   'P 1'
#
loop_
_entity.id
_entity.type
_entity.pdbx_description
1 polymer ?
#
loop_
_entity_poly.entity_id
_entity_poly.type
_entity_poly.pdbx_seq_one_letter_code
_entity_poly.pdbx_strand_id
1 'polypeptide(L)'
;MINVRFARRKERVAFKQEYERLKLTLAPCFVVASAACLFLPAMRWLHMLLQLSLVYYYVSLALRENILRANGSNIKRWWIIHHYITLAQGVVLLTWQPGPSYGLFSPRLHMFGVYNAVLQILQTRYQMARLYALRSLGRVGEMDVASSDGTQIHWSESMRFLIGFILFGHGMQLYLAVALARIWRLYPSEVHAGLCGALFFATFVGNFVTTLRVLREKNRRLGGVGRRGDGAEQRRRAHAD
;
A
#
# COMPACT_ATOMS: atom_id res chain seq x y z
N MET A 1 10.18 -14.57 -25.42
CA MET A 1 9.74 -13.44 -24.57
C MET A 1 8.22 -13.35 -24.62
N ILE A 2 7.52 -13.46 -23.49
CA ILE A 2 6.07 -13.31 -23.45
C ILE A 2 5.74 -11.83 -23.71
N ASN A 3 4.90 -11.53 -24.71
CA ASN A 3 4.52 -10.15 -25.03
C ASN A 3 3.53 -9.62 -23.98
N VAL A 4 3.96 -8.60 -23.23
CA VAL A 4 3.20 -8.02 -22.11
C VAL A 4 2.38 -6.79 -22.55
N ARG A 5 2.51 -6.36 -23.82
CA ARG A 5 1.81 -5.20 -24.36
C ARG A 5 0.53 -5.62 -25.08
N PHE A 6 -0.57 -4.95 -24.74
CA PHE A 6 -1.84 -5.13 -25.41
C PHE A 6 -1.87 -4.32 -26.70
N ALA A 7 -2.29 -4.96 -27.80
CA ALA A 7 -2.42 -4.29 -29.09
C ALA A 7 -3.65 -3.40 -29.13
N ARG A 8 -4.77 -3.84 -28.53
CA ARG A 8 -6.06 -3.13 -28.61
C ARG A 8 -6.32 -2.29 -27.37
N ARG A 9 -6.86 -1.08 -27.57
CA ARG A 9 -7.30 -0.19 -26.47
C ARG A 9 -8.33 -0.87 -25.55
N LYS A 10 -9.29 -1.60 -26.12
CA LYS A 10 -10.34 -2.31 -25.37
C LYS A 10 -9.75 -3.31 -24.36
N GLU A 11 -8.70 -4.04 -24.75
CA GLU A 11 -8.01 -5.01 -23.90
C GLU A 11 -7.31 -4.31 -22.73
N ARG A 12 -6.61 -3.20 -22.99
CA ARG A 12 -5.98 -2.39 -21.93
C ARG A 12 -6.96 -1.92 -20.87
N VAL A 13 -8.12 -1.41 -21.30
CA VAL A 13 -9.16 -0.90 -20.40
C VAL A 13 -9.83 -2.04 -19.63
N ALA A 14 -10.14 -3.16 -20.28
CA ALA A 14 -10.73 -4.33 -19.62
C ALA A 14 -9.79 -4.91 -18.54
N PHE A 15 -8.50 -5.04 -18.86
CA PHE A 15 -7.49 -5.53 -17.90
C PHE A 15 -7.38 -4.64 -16.67
N LYS A 16 -7.40 -3.31 -16.89
CA LYS A 16 -7.43 -2.34 -15.80
C LYS A 16 -8.68 -2.49 -14.93
N GLN A 17 -9.86 -2.63 -15.53
CA GLN A 17 -11.10 -2.82 -14.77
C GLN A 17 -11.07 -4.11 -13.94
N GLU A 18 -10.51 -5.19 -14.46
CA GLU A 18 -10.33 -6.44 -13.72
C GLU A 18 -9.39 -6.24 -12.52
N TYR A 19 -8.28 -5.52 -12.70
CA TYR A 19 -7.36 -5.15 -11.62
C TYR A 19 -8.05 -4.34 -10.52
N GLU A 20 -8.88 -3.35 -10.89
CA GLU A 20 -9.61 -2.52 -9.92
C GLU A 20 -10.68 -3.34 -9.19
N ARG A 21 -11.40 -4.22 -9.90
CA ARG A 21 -12.37 -5.15 -9.32
C ARG A 21 -11.70 -6.09 -8.32
N LEU A 22 -10.56 -6.68 -8.67
CA LEU A 22 -9.80 -7.59 -7.78
C LEU A 22 -9.52 -6.95 -6.43
N LYS A 23 -9.02 -5.70 -6.41
CA LYS A 23 -8.73 -4.96 -5.18
C LYS A 23 -9.96 -4.75 -4.31
N LEU A 24 -11.08 -4.37 -4.92
CA LEU A 24 -12.32 -4.08 -4.20
C LEU A 24 -13.00 -5.35 -3.67
N THR A 25 -12.96 -6.44 -4.44
CA THR A 25 -13.59 -7.71 -4.06
C THR A 25 -12.84 -8.42 -2.93
N LEU A 26 -11.50 -8.44 -2.97
CA LEU A 26 -10.72 -9.23 -2.00
C LEU A 26 -10.44 -8.50 -0.68
N ALA A 27 -10.42 -7.16 -0.66
CA ALA A 27 -10.08 -6.43 0.55
C ALA A 27 -11.04 -6.71 1.74
N PRO A 28 -12.37 -6.77 1.57
CA PRO A 28 -13.29 -7.17 2.65
C PRO A 28 -13.05 -8.61 3.13
N CYS A 29 -12.76 -9.53 2.21
CA CYS A 29 -12.45 -10.93 2.56
C CYS A 29 -11.22 -11.00 3.49
N PHE A 30 -10.20 -10.18 3.25
CA PHE A 30 -9.02 -10.14 4.12
C PHE A 30 -9.29 -9.55 5.51
N VAL A 31 -10.24 -8.63 5.65
CA VAL A 31 -10.68 -8.15 6.97
C VAL A 31 -11.29 -9.30 7.76
N VAL A 32 -12.25 -10.01 7.17
CA VAL A 32 -12.95 -11.14 7.82
C VAL A 32 -11.98 -12.27 8.13
N ALA A 33 -11.13 -12.67 7.17
CA ALA A 33 -10.18 -13.75 7.36
C ALA A 33 -9.12 -13.43 8.41
N SER A 34 -8.62 -12.18 8.46
CA SER A 34 -7.67 -11.75 9.50
C SER A 34 -8.33 -11.71 10.88
N ALA A 35 -9.59 -11.25 10.96
CA ALA A 35 -10.35 -11.26 12.21
C ALA A 35 -10.60 -12.68 12.70
N ALA A 36 -10.99 -13.59 11.80
CA ALA A 36 -11.18 -15.00 12.13
C ALA A 36 -9.88 -15.63 12.66
N CYS A 37 -8.73 -15.35 12.04
CA CYS A 37 -7.43 -15.79 12.56
C CYS A 37 -7.08 -15.18 13.93
N LEU A 38 -7.50 -13.94 14.21
CA LEU A 38 -7.25 -13.28 15.49
C LEU A 38 -8.07 -13.92 16.63
N PHE A 39 -9.33 -14.27 16.37
CA PHE A 39 -10.22 -14.85 17.38
C PHE A 39 -10.15 -16.38 17.48
N LEU A 40 -9.57 -17.05 16.48
CA LEU A 40 -9.40 -18.52 16.43
C LEU A 40 -7.91 -18.91 16.36
N PRO A 41 -7.06 -18.51 17.33
CA PRO A 41 -5.60 -18.69 17.24
C PRO A 41 -5.14 -20.16 17.23
N ALA A 42 -5.98 -21.08 17.72
CA ALA A 42 -5.72 -22.52 17.70
C ALA A 42 -5.83 -23.13 16.29
N MET A 43 -6.53 -22.47 15.36
CA MET A 43 -6.80 -23.00 14.02
C MET A 43 -5.67 -22.67 13.05
N ARG A 44 -4.53 -23.37 13.16
CA ARG A 44 -3.33 -23.10 12.34
C ARG A 44 -3.61 -23.16 10.83
N TRP A 45 -4.48 -24.06 10.39
CA TRP A 45 -4.86 -24.18 8.97
C TRP A 45 -5.50 -22.90 8.44
N LEU A 46 -6.26 -22.17 9.26
CA LEU A 46 -6.86 -20.89 8.89
C LEU A 46 -5.79 -19.82 8.68
N HIS A 47 -4.78 -19.79 9.55
CA HIS A 47 -3.63 -18.89 9.39
C HIS A 47 -2.88 -19.20 8.08
N MET A 48 -2.66 -20.48 7.76
CA MET A 48 -2.00 -20.88 6.52
C MET A 48 -2.84 -20.48 5.29
N LEU A 49 -4.16 -20.71 5.33
CA LEU A 49 -5.07 -20.32 4.25
C LEU A 49 -5.06 -18.81 4.01
N LEU A 50 -5.06 -18.00 5.08
CA LEU A 50 -4.93 -16.55 4.99
C LEU A 50 -3.59 -16.16 4.34
N GLN A 51 -2.47 -16.71 4.81
CA GLN A 51 -1.16 -16.38 4.24
C GLN A 51 -1.03 -16.80 2.78
N LEU A 52 -1.54 -17.98 2.40
CA LEU A 52 -1.58 -18.44 1.01
C LEU A 52 -2.42 -17.51 0.14
N SER A 53 -3.57 -17.08 0.63
CA SER A 53 -4.46 -16.13 -0.06
C SER A 53 -3.79 -14.76 -0.25
N LEU A 54 -3.08 -14.27 0.77
CA LEU A 54 -2.31 -13.02 0.68
C LEU A 54 -1.15 -13.16 -0.32
N VAL A 55 -0.41 -14.27 -0.30
CA VAL A 55 0.65 -14.58 -1.28
C VAL A 55 0.09 -14.54 -2.71
N TYR A 56 -1.02 -15.23 -2.96
CA TYR A 56 -1.69 -15.23 -4.27
C TYR A 56 -2.12 -13.81 -4.69
N TYR A 57 -2.67 -13.03 -3.75
CA TYR A 57 -3.11 -11.68 -4.01
C TYR A 57 -1.95 -10.74 -4.35
N TYR A 58 -0.86 -10.76 -3.58
CA TYR A 58 0.27 -9.85 -3.80
C TYR A 58 1.08 -10.22 -5.05
N VAL A 59 1.22 -11.50 -5.39
CA VAL A 59 1.81 -11.88 -6.70
C VAL A 59 0.92 -11.44 -7.85
N SER A 60 -0.40 -11.63 -7.71
CA SER A 60 -1.40 -11.16 -8.68
C SER A 60 -1.34 -9.65 -8.90
N LEU A 61 -1.18 -8.87 -7.83
CA LEU A 61 -1.01 -7.42 -7.92
C LEU A 61 0.30 -7.05 -8.61
N ALA A 62 1.42 -7.63 -8.19
CA ALA A 62 2.73 -7.33 -8.77
C ALA A 62 2.74 -7.58 -10.29
N LEU A 63 2.20 -8.72 -10.74
CA LEU A 63 2.10 -9.05 -12.16
C LEU A 63 1.19 -8.07 -12.92
N ARG A 64 -0.01 -7.81 -12.40
CA ARG A 64 -0.96 -6.87 -13.04
C ARG A 64 -0.41 -5.45 -13.10
N GLU A 65 0.25 -4.97 -12.06
CA GLU A 65 0.84 -3.63 -12.03
C GLU A 65 2.05 -3.50 -12.97
N ASN A 66 2.85 -4.56 -13.15
CA ASN A 66 3.89 -4.60 -14.18
C ASN A 66 3.29 -4.54 -15.60
N ILE A 67 2.24 -5.31 -15.87
CA ILE A 67 1.52 -5.27 -17.16
C ILE A 67 0.95 -3.87 -17.41
N LEU A 68 0.24 -3.30 -16.43
CA LEU A 68 -0.33 -1.95 -16.51
C LEU A 68 0.74 -0.89 -16.80
N ARG A 69 1.87 -0.96 -16.08
CA ARG A 69 3.00 -0.05 -16.29
C ARG A 69 3.63 -0.18 -17.67
N ALA A 70 3.75 -1.40 -18.20
CA ALA A 70 4.21 -1.65 -19.57
C ALA A 70 3.23 -1.12 -20.64
N ASN A 71 1.97 -0.88 -20.26
CA ASN A 71 0.89 -0.39 -21.11
C ASN A 71 0.47 1.07 -20.82
N GLY A 72 1.33 1.84 -20.14
CA GLY A 72 1.19 3.29 -19.99
C GLY A 72 0.59 3.77 -18.66
N SER A 73 0.33 2.90 -17.69
CA SER A 73 -0.08 3.33 -16.34
C SER A 73 1.09 3.91 -15.56
N ASN A 74 0.90 5.08 -14.93
CA ASN A 74 1.94 5.73 -14.13
C ASN A 74 2.02 5.14 -12.70
N ILE A 75 2.48 3.90 -12.55
CA ILE A 75 2.64 3.23 -11.24
C ILE A 75 4.10 3.37 -10.78
N LYS A 76 4.33 3.86 -9.55
CA LYS A 76 5.70 3.94 -8.98
C LYS A 76 6.28 2.54 -8.79
N ARG A 77 7.57 2.40 -9.07
CA ARG A 77 8.32 1.15 -8.89
C ARG A 77 8.26 0.62 -7.46
N TRP A 78 8.26 1.51 -6.45
CA TRP A 78 8.12 1.12 -5.05
C TRP A 78 6.86 0.29 -4.80
N TRP A 79 5.73 0.67 -5.42
CA TRP A 79 4.47 -0.07 -5.30
C TRP A 79 4.51 -1.45 -5.98
N ILE A 80 5.48 -1.74 -6.82
CA ILE A 80 5.66 -3.11 -7.33
C ILE A 80 6.63 -3.87 -6.42
N ILE A 81 7.71 -3.21 -5.99
CA ILE A 81 8.74 -3.79 -5.11
C ILE A 81 8.13 -4.22 -3.76
N HIS A 82 7.30 -3.39 -3.13
CA HIS A 82 6.71 -3.75 -1.83
C HIS A 82 5.75 -4.95 -1.92
N HIS A 83 5.11 -5.21 -3.07
CA HIS A 83 4.29 -6.42 -3.27
C HIS A 83 5.18 -7.65 -3.29
N TYR A 84 6.35 -7.59 -3.93
CA TYR A 84 7.33 -8.68 -3.90
C TYR A 84 7.92 -8.91 -2.50
N ILE A 85 8.20 -7.85 -1.74
CA ILE A 85 8.64 -7.98 -0.34
C ILE A 85 7.53 -8.63 0.51
N THR A 86 6.28 -8.22 0.31
CA THR A 86 5.13 -8.79 1.04
C THR A 86 4.86 -10.25 0.65
N LEU A 87 5.07 -10.60 -0.63
CA LEU A 87 5.07 -12.00 -1.10
C LEU A 87 6.12 -12.83 -0.35
N ALA A 88 7.36 -12.34 -0.29
CA ALA A 88 8.43 -13.04 0.45
C ALA A 88 8.08 -13.20 1.93
N GLN A 89 7.48 -12.17 2.55
CA GLN A 89 7.00 -12.24 3.93
C GLN A 89 5.93 -13.33 4.09
N GLY A 90 4.97 -13.41 3.16
CA GLY A 90 3.94 -14.45 3.17
C GLY A 90 4.51 -15.86 3.06
N VAL A 91 5.55 -16.06 2.23
CA VAL A 91 6.26 -17.34 2.11
C VAL A 91 6.99 -17.71 3.41
N VAL A 92 7.68 -16.75 4.04
CA VAL A 92 8.32 -16.96 5.36
C VAL A 92 7.27 -17.35 6.41
N LEU A 93 6.10 -16.71 6.42
CA LEU A 93 5.01 -17.01 7.38
C LEU A 93 4.31 -18.34 7.12
N LEU A 94 4.25 -18.79 5.85
CA LEU A 94 3.71 -20.11 5.48
C LEU A 94 4.64 -21.24 5.92
N THR A 95 5.95 -21.04 5.78
CA THR A 95 6.98 -22.05 6.11
C THR A 95 7.34 -22.06 7.59
N TRP A 96 7.00 -21.01 8.33
CA TRP A 96 7.22 -20.93 9.78
C TRP A 96 6.39 -21.99 10.52
N GLN A 97 7.10 -22.96 11.09
CA GLN A 97 6.51 -24.06 11.83
C GLN A 97 5.78 -23.58 13.10
N PRO A 98 4.71 -24.29 13.52
CA PRO A 98 4.07 -24.01 14.79
C PRO A 98 5.06 -24.17 15.95
N GLY A 99 5.07 -23.21 16.87
CA GLY A 99 5.94 -23.24 18.03
C GLY A 99 5.78 -21.98 18.89
N PRO A 100 6.51 -21.88 20.02
CA PRO A 100 6.40 -20.76 20.94
C PRO A 100 6.70 -19.40 20.28
N SER A 101 7.70 -19.33 19.40
CA SER A 101 8.07 -18.12 18.67
C SER A 101 6.95 -17.61 17.76
N TYR A 102 6.32 -18.51 17.00
CA TYR A 102 5.17 -18.20 16.16
C TYR A 102 3.94 -17.81 17.00
N GLY A 103 3.66 -18.54 18.09
CA GLY A 103 2.53 -18.25 18.97
C GLY A 103 2.63 -16.89 19.65
N LEU A 104 3.84 -16.44 19.99
CA LEU A 104 4.07 -15.08 20.45
C LEU A 104 3.79 -14.06 19.34
N PHE A 105 4.15 -14.35 18.10
CA PHE A 105 4.00 -13.39 17.00
C PHE A 105 2.58 -13.31 16.43
N SER A 106 1.87 -14.43 16.28
CA SER A 106 0.66 -14.54 15.47
C SER A 106 -0.49 -13.60 15.86
N PRO A 107 -0.78 -13.32 17.15
CA PRO A 107 -1.84 -12.36 17.50
C PRO A 107 -1.51 -10.94 17.02
N ARG A 108 -0.23 -10.54 17.09
CA ARG A 108 0.25 -9.23 16.62
C ARG A 108 0.13 -9.13 15.10
N LEU A 109 0.49 -10.20 14.40
CA LEU A 109 0.36 -10.32 12.95
C LEU A 109 -1.10 -10.16 12.50
N HIS A 110 -2.04 -10.88 13.13
CA HIS A 110 -3.44 -10.88 12.72
C HIS A 110 -4.14 -9.56 13.07
N MET A 111 -3.82 -8.95 14.22
CA MET A 111 -4.28 -7.61 14.56
C MET A 111 -3.84 -6.58 13.50
N PHE A 112 -2.56 -6.65 13.08
CA PHE A 112 -2.07 -5.83 11.97
C PHE A 112 -2.74 -6.18 10.65
N GLY A 113 -3.02 -7.46 10.38
CA GLY A 113 -3.74 -7.92 9.20
C GLY A 113 -5.12 -7.29 9.05
N VAL A 114 -5.90 -7.28 10.14
CA VAL A 114 -7.21 -6.59 10.20
C VAL A 114 -7.05 -5.11 9.89
N TYR A 115 -6.13 -4.44 10.60
CA TYR A 115 -5.87 -3.02 10.42
C TYR A 115 -5.48 -2.69 8.97
N ASN A 116 -4.52 -3.44 8.42
CA ASN A 116 -3.98 -3.22 7.09
C ASN A 116 -5.03 -3.49 6.00
N ALA A 117 -5.91 -4.49 6.17
CA ALA A 117 -7.00 -4.75 5.26
C ALA A 117 -8.04 -3.60 5.26
N VAL A 118 -8.38 -3.06 6.43
CA VAL A 118 -9.24 -1.86 6.54
C VAL A 118 -8.56 -0.65 5.88
N LEU A 119 -7.28 -0.43 6.16
CA LEU A 119 -6.50 0.64 5.55
C LEU A 119 -6.49 0.53 4.02
N GLN A 120 -6.33 -0.68 3.48
CA GLN A 120 -6.39 -0.94 2.04
C GLN A 120 -7.74 -0.55 1.44
N ILE A 121 -8.86 -0.82 2.12
CA ILE A 121 -10.21 -0.40 1.66
C ILE A 121 -10.30 1.13 1.61
N LEU A 122 -9.89 1.81 2.68
CA LEU A 122 -9.94 3.27 2.77
C LEU A 122 -9.07 3.91 1.69
N GLN A 123 -7.84 3.44 1.52
CA GLN A 123 -6.93 3.91 0.47
C GLN A 123 -7.50 3.69 -0.92
N THR A 124 -8.03 2.49 -1.20
CA THR A 124 -8.56 2.15 -2.52
C THR A 124 -9.76 3.01 -2.86
N ARG A 125 -10.73 3.17 -1.94
CA ARG A 125 -11.91 4.01 -2.14
C ARG A 125 -11.53 5.47 -2.38
N TYR A 126 -10.65 6.01 -1.54
CA TYR A 126 -10.18 7.39 -1.67
C TYR A 126 -9.47 7.62 -3.01
N GLN A 127 -8.55 6.72 -3.37
CA GLN A 127 -7.79 6.84 -4.62
C GLN A 127 -8.67 6.70 -5.86
N MET A 128 -9.69 5.82 -5.85
CA MET A 128 -10.64 5.68 -6.95
C MET A 128 -11.54 6.91 -7.11
N ALA A 129 -12.10 7.43 -6.02
CA ALA A 129 -12.91 8.65 -6.06
C ALA A 129 -12.10 9.84 -6.59
N ARG A 130 -10.85 9.98 -6.12
CA ARG A 130 -9.92 11.00 -6.61
C ARG A 130 -9.63 10.84 -8.11
N LEU A 131 -9.32 9.63 -8.55
CA LEU A 131 -9.03 9.35 -9.96
C LEU A 131 -10.21 9.68 -10.87
N TYR A 132 -11.43 9.33 -10.45
CA TYR A 132 -12.65 9.66 -11.19
C TYR A 132 -12.82 11.17 -11.37
N ALA A 133 -12.69 11.94 -10.27
CA ALA A 133 -12.77 13.40 -10.32
C ALA A 133 -11.69 14.05 -11.21
N LEU A 134 -10.46 13.53 -11.16
CA LEU A 134 -9.39 14.06 -12.02
C LEU A 134 -9.60 13.70 -13.50
N ARG A 135 -10.25 12.57 -13.78
CA ARG A 135 -10.59 12.14 -15.14
C ARG A 135 -11.67 13.01 -15.75
N SER A 136 -12.70 13.40 -14.99
CA SER A 136 -13.72 14.34 -15.48
C SER A 136 -13.14 15.74 -15.76
N LEU A 137 -12.06 16.11 -15.05
CA LEU A 137 -11.30 17.35 -15.29
C LEU A 137 -10.25 17.25 -16.40
N GLY A 138 -10.09 16.09 -17.05
CA GLY A 138 -9.08 15.88 -18.10
C GLY A 138 -7.63 15.93 -17.62
N ARG A 139 -7.38 15.73 -16.31
CA ARG A 139 -6.04 15.90 -15.69
C ARG A 139 -5.23 14.61 -15.53
N VAL A 140 -5.76 13.46 -15.92
CA VAL A 140 -5.12 12.12 -15.82
C VAL A 140 -5.19 11.42 -17.17
N GLY A 141 -4.20 10.58 -17.46
CA GLY A 141 -4.23 9.70 -18.62
C GLY A 141 -5.30 8.61 -18.47
N GLU A 142 -5.77 8.08 -19.61
CA GLU A 142 -6.78 7.02 -19.63
C GLU A 142 -6.31 5.76 -18.87
N MET A 143 -5.02 5.45 -18.98
CA MET A 143 -4.38 4.30 -18.35
C MET A 143 -3.98 4.52 -16.88
N ASP A 144 -4.14 5.72 -16.33
CA ASP A 144 -3.83 5.96 -14.92
C ASP A 144 -4.82 5.23 -14.01
N VAL A 145 -4.30 4.60 -12.96
CA VAL A 145 -5.05 3.83 -11.95
C VAL A 145 -5.00 4.54 -10.60
N ALA A 146 -5.77 4.07 -9.62
CA ALA A 146 -5.75 4.61 -8.25
C ALA A 146 -4.34 4.68 -7.63
N SER A 147 -3.50 3.70 -7.97
CA SER A 147 -2.09 3.61 -7.55
C SER A 147 -1.16 4.59 -8.28
N SER A 148 -1.68 5.41 -9.20
CA SER A 148 -0.88 6.35 -9.99
C SER A 148 -0.64 7.65 -9.23
N ASP A 149 0.63 8.03 -9.11
CA ASP A 149 1.11 9.21 -8.38
C ASP A 149 1.05 10.53 -9.18
N GLY A 150 0.58 10.47 -10.43
CA GLY A 150 0.73 11.54 -11.40
C GLY A 150 -0.11 12.80 -11.17
N THR A 151 -1.03 12.86 -10.22
CA THR A 151 -2.09 13.89 -10.27
C THR A 151 -2.34 14.65 -8.98
N GLN A 152 -2.04 15.96 -9.07
CA GLN A 152 -2.61 17.09 -8.33
C GLN A 152 -3.27 16.69 -7.01
N ILE A 153 -2.45 16.57 -5.97
CA ILE A 153 -2.94 16.26 -4.63
C ILE A 153 -3.65 17.49 -4.06
N HIS A 154 -4.99 17.51 -4.10
CA HIS A 154 -5.76 18.48 -3.33
C HIS A 154 -5.81 18.04 -1.85
N TRP A 155 -5.56 18.95 -0.89
CA TRP A 155 -5.83 18.69 0.53
C TRP A 155 -7.34 18.74 0.77
N SER A 156 -8.01 17.60 0.60
CA SER A 156 -9.36 17.44 1.19
C SER A 156 -9.23 16.98 2.65
N GLU A 157 -10.27 17.19 3.46
CA GLU A 157 -10.29 16.66 4.84
C GLU A 157 -10.10 15.14 4.87
N SER A 158 -10.70 14.44 3.92
CA SER A 158 -10.55 12.99 3.76
C SER A 158 -9.09 12.57 3.51
N MET A 159 -8.29 13.41 2.85
CA MET A 159 -6.86 13.16 2.64
C MET A 159 -6.08 13.25 3.95
N ARG A 160 -6.32 14.28 4.77
CA ARG A 160 -5.64 14.48 6.06
C ARG A 160 -5.91 13.31 7.00
N PHE A 161 -7.18 12.93 7.11
CA PHE A 161 -7.62 11.78 7.87
C PHE A 161 -6.92 10.49 7.41
N LEU A 162 -6.91 10.23 6.09
CA LEU A 162 -6.29 9.04 5.53
C LEU A 162 -4.78 8.99 5.77
N ILE A 163 -4.06 10.12 5.67
CA ILE A 163 -2.62 10.18 5.95
C ILE A 163 -2.34 9.80 7.41
N GLY A 164 -3.16 10.25 8.37
CA GLY A 164 -3.02 9.86 9.77
C GLY A 164 -3.10 8.33 9.96
N PHE A 165 -4.09 7.70 9.32
CA PHE A 165 -4.20 6.24 9.29
C PHE A 165 -2.98 5.58 8.63
N ILE A 166 -2.51 6.08 7.48
CA ILE A 166 -1.33 5.52 6.80
C ILE A 166 -0.10 5.55 7.72
N LEU A 167 0.15 6.68 8.39
CA LEU A 167 1.28 6.84 9.30
C LEU A 167 1.17 5.89 10.52
N PHE A 168 -0.03 5.73 11.08
CA PHE A 168 -0.26 4.74 12.14
C PHE A 168 0.04 3.32 11.66
N GLY A 169 -0.39 2.97 10.44
CA GLY A 169 -0.04 1.69 9.81
C GLY A 169 1.46 1.47 9.68
N HIS A 170 2.22 2.50 9.28
CA HIS A 170 3.69 2.42 9.26
C HIS A 170 4.27 2.22 10.67
N GLY A 171 3.72 2.88 11.68
CA GLY A 171 4.09 2.67 13.08
C GLY A 171 3.87 1.21 13.52
N MET A 172 2.75 0.60 13.15
CA MET A 172 2.49 -0.82 13.41
C MET A 172 3.47 -1.74 12.67
N GLN A 173 3.85 -1.41 11.42
CA GLN A 173 4.87 -2.17 10.67
C GLN A 173 6.22 -2.15 11.40
N LEU A 174 6.64 -0.99 11.91
CA LEU A 174 7.87 -0.89 12.71
C LEU A 174 7.74 -1.66 14.03
N TYR A 175 6.60 -1.56 14.72
CA TYR A 175 6.35 -2.33 15.94
C TYR A 175 6.48 -3.84 15.71
N LEU A 176 5.93 -4.36 14.61
CA LEU A 176 6.07 -5.77 14.25
C LEU A 176 7.52 -6.16 14.00
N ALA A 177 8.29 -5.34 13.28
CA ALA A 177 9.71 -5.58 13.05
C ALA A 177 10.50 -5.66 14.38
N VAL A 178 10.24 -4.72 15.31
CA VAL A 178 10.86 -4.73 16.65
C VAL A 178 10.43 -5.94 17.47
N ALA A 179 9.15 -6.31 17.43
CA ALA A 179 8.64 -7.49 18.13
C ALA A 179 9.30 -8.77 17.60
N LEU A 180 9.44 -8.91 16.29
CA LEU A 180 10.14 -10.03 15.66
C LEU A 180 11.62 -10.07 16.01
N ALA A 181 12.30 -8.92 16.05
CA ALA A 181 13.69 -8.85 16.50
C ALA A 181 13.85 -9.31 17.96
N ARG A 182 12.89 -8.99 18.84
CA ARG A 182 12.88 -9.49 20.23
C ARG A 182 12.61 -10.99 20.29
N ILE A 183 11.66 -11.51 19.51
CA ILE A 183 11.38 -12.94 19.43
C ILE A 183 12.60 -13.70 18.91
N TRP A 184 13.28 -13.18 17.89
CA TRP A 184 14.49 -13.81 17.35
C TRP A 184 15.64 -13.84 18.37
N ARG A 185 15.78 -12.81 19.22
CA ARG A 185 16.75 -12.85 20.33
C ARG A 185 16.42 -13.93 21.38
N LEU A 186 15.14 -14.21 21.61
CA LEU A 186 14.70 -15.27 22.54
C LEU A 186 14.81 -16.66 21.92
N TYR A 187 14.61 -16.76 20.60
CA TYR A 187 14.68 -18.01 19.84
C TYR A 187 15.64 -17.85 18.64
N PRO A 188 16.98 -17.81 18.85
CA PRO A 188 17.94 -17.50 17.78
C PRO A 188 17.95 -18.51 16.63
N SER A 189 17.62 -19.77 16.92
CA SER A 189 17.48 -20.85 15.93
C SER A 189 16.28 -20.65 14.99
N GLU A 190 15.30 -19.82 15.37
CA GLU A 190 14.10 -19.53 14.58
C GLU A 190 14.38 -18.44 13.54
N VAL A 191 15.11 -18.80 12.48
CA VAL A 191 15.51 -17.87 11.40
C VAL A 191 14.33 -17.13 10.74
N HIS A 192 13.14 -17.75 10.72
CA HIS A 192 11.91 -17.14 10.22
C HIS A 192 11.56 -15.84 10.94
N ALA A 193 11.83 -15.75 12.25
CA ALA A 193 11.60 -14.53 13.03
C ALA A 193 12.50 -13.38 12.57
N GLY A 194 13.80 -13.65 12.40
CA GLY A 194 14.76 -12.68 11.90
C GLY A 194 14.44 -12.21 10.47
N LEU A 195 14.19 -13.17 9.57
CA LEU A 195 13.84 -12.89 8.16
C LEU A 195 12.55 -12.08 8.05
N CYS A 196 11.49 -12.49 8.73
CA CYS A 196 10.21 -11.77 8.72
C CYS A 196 10.37 -10.36 9.30
N GLY A 197 11.16 -10.22 10.38
CA GLY A 197 11.44 -8.92 11.01
C GLY A 197 12.16 -7.96 10.07
N ALA A 198 13.16 -8.45 9.33
CA ALA A 198 13.88 -7.68 8.32
C ALA A 198 12.96 -7.24 7.17
N LEU A 199 12.06 -8.10 6.70
CA LEU A 199 11.10 -7.78 5.64
C LEU A 199 10.07 -6.72 6.08
N PHE A 200 9.54 -6.83 7.30
CA PHE A 200 8.67 -5.79 7.87
C PHE A 200 9.40 -4.46 8.01
N PHE A 201 10.65 -4.47 8.46
CA PHE A 201 11.46 -3.26 8.57
C PHE A 201 11.75 -2.62 7.21
N ALA A 202 12.13 -3.40 6.20
CA ALA A 202 12.36 -2.92 4.84
C ALA A 202 11.08 -2.29 4.24
N THR A 203 9.93 -2.94 4.46
CA THR A 203 8.63 -2.42 4.04
C THR A 203 8.29 -1.12 4.75
N PHE A 204 8.51 -1.04 6.07
CA PHE A 204 8.35 0.19 6.85
C PHE A 204 9.19 1.33 6.29
N VAL A 205 10.50 1.12 6.11
CA VAL A 205 11.42 2.16 5.62
C VAL A 205 10.96 2.70 4.26
N GLY A 206 10.70 1.83 3.29
CA GLY A 206 10.32 2.29 1.96
C GLY A 206 8.93 2.94 1.91
N ASN A 207 7.97 2.45 2.68
CA ASN A 207 6.66 3.07 2.80
C ASN A 207 6.74 4.45 3.46
N PHE A 208 7.46 4.54 4.58
CA PHE A 208 7.64 5.79 5.33
C PHE A 208 8.36 6.84 4.48
N VAL A 209 9.44 6.46 3.79
CA VAL A 209 10.16 7.35 2.86
C VAL A 209 9.24 7.80 1.71
N THR A 210 8.42 6.91 1.16
CA THR A 210 7.48 7.27 0.08
C THR A 210 6.43 8.27 0.57
N THR A 211 5.85 8.04 1.75
CA THR A 211 4.89 8.95 2.38
C THR A 211 5.54 10.32 2.67
N LEU A 212 6.75 10.35 3.23
CA LEU A 212 7.50 11.59 3.46
C LEU A 212 7.79 12.36 2.17
N ARG A 213 8.15 11.67 1.07
CA ARG A 213 8.37 12.31 -0.24
C ARG A 213 7.09 12.99 -0.72
N VAL A 214 5.95 12.32 -0.62
CA VAL A 214 4.64 12.89 -0.99
C VAL A 214 4.32 14.13 -0.14
N LEU A 215 4.53 14.07 1.17
CA LEU A 215 4.30 15.22 2.07
C LEU A 215 5.24 16.39 1.75
N ARG A 216 6.52 16.14 1.48
CA ARG A 216 7.51 17.17 1.14
C ARG A 216 7.22 17.83 -0.20
N GLU A 217 6.91 17.05 -1.24
CA GLU A 217 6.53 17.57 -2.56
C GLU A 217 5.32 18.49 -2.45
N LYS A 218 4.37 18.14 -1.58
CA LYS A 218 3.16 18.94 -1.36
C LYS A 218 3.43 20.22 -0.59
N ASN A 219 4.20 20.18 0.49
CA ASN A 219 4.58 21.39 1.24
C ASN A 219 5.35 22.39 0.37
N ARG A 220 6.23 21.91 -0.53
CA ARG A 220 6.92 22.77 -1.51
C ARG A 220 5.95 23.46 -2.46
N ARG A 221 4.93 22.75 -2.95
CA ARG A 221 3.90 23.33 -3.85
C ARG A 221 3.05 24.37 -3.13
N LEU A 222 2.60 24.10 -1.90
CA LEU A 222 1.84 25.07 -1.10
C LEU A 222 2.65 26.33 -0.79
N GLY A 223 3.90 26.18 -0.36
CA GLY A 223 4.79 27.32 -0.10
C GLY A 223 5.10 28.14 -1.35
N GLY A 224 5.16 27.50 -2.53
CA GLY A 224 5.33 28.18 -3.81
C GLY A 224 4.09 28.96 -4.28
N VAL A 225 2.88 28.46 -3.98
CA VAL A 225 1.63 29.17 -4.28
C VAL A 225 1.47 30.39 -3.37
N GLY A 226 1.75 30.26 -2.07
CA GLY A 226 1.71 31.39 -1.12
C GLY A 226 2.63 32.53 -1.57
N ARG A 227 3.89 32.23 -1.91
CA ARG A 227 4.85 33.23 -2.40
C ARG A 227 4.43 33.92 -3.71
N ARG A 228 3.72 33.23 -4.61
CA ARG A 228 3.21 33.85 -5.85
C ARG A 228 1.98 34.73 -5.59
N GLY A 229 1.13 34.36 -4.64
CA GLY A 229 0.00 35.17 -4.20
C GLY A 229 0.46 36.50 -3.61
N ASP A 230 1.39 36.44 -2.66
CA ASP A 230 1.94 37.63 -1.98
C ASP A 230 2.62 38.60 -2.97
N GLY A 231 3.37 38.07 -3.94
CA GLY A 231 4.02 38.88 -4.97
C GLY A 231 3.03 39.52 -5.97
N ALA A 232 1.90 38.86 -6.26
CA ALA A 232 0.86 39.43 -7.10
C ALA A 232 0.06 40.52 -6.37
N GLU A 233 -0.17 40.34 -5.06
CA GLU A 233 -0.84 41.32 -4.23
C GLU A 233 0.02 42.57 -3.99
N GLN A 234 1.32 42.41 -3.75
CA GLN A 234 2.27 43.53 -3.68
C GLN A 234 2.33 44.32 -4.98
N ARG A 235 2.37 43.65 -6.14
CA ARG A 235 2.34 44.34 -7.45
C ARG A 235 1.04 45.09 -7.70
N ARG A 236 -0.10 44.56 -7.26
CA ARG A 236 -1.39 45.28 -7.37
C ARG A 236 -1.44 46.52 -6.50
N ARG A 237 -0.87 46.47 -5.29
CA ARG A 237 -0.79 47.64 -4.40
C ARG A 237 0.16 48.72 -4.96
N ALA A 238 1.29 48.33 -5.55
CA ALA A 238 2.24 49.27 -6.16
C ALA A 238 1.75 49.95 -7.46
N HIS A 239 0.65 49.50 -8.05
CA HIS A 239 0.01 50.13 -9.22
C HIS A 239 -1.28 50.88 -8.86
N ALA A 240 -1.69 50.86 -7.59
CA ALA A 240 -2.86 51.57 -7.08
C ALA A 240 -2.51 52.92 -6.43
N ASP A 241 -1.21 53.18 -6.22
CA ASP A 241 -0.62 54.46 -5.79
C ASP A 241 0.03 55.16 -6.99
#